data_AF-A0A7V4ATJ4-F1
#
_entry.id   AF-A0A7V4ATJ4-F1
#
_cell.length_a   1.000
_cell.length_b   1.000
_cell.length_c   1.000
_cell.angle_alpha   90.00
_cell.angle_beta   90.00
_cell.angle_gamma   90.00
#
_symmetry.space_group_name_H-M   'P 1'
#
loop_
_entity.id
_entity.type
_entity.pdbx_description
1 polymer ?
#
loop_
_entity_poly.entity_id
_entity_poly.type
_entity_poly.pdbx_seq_one_letter_code
_entity_poly.pdbx_strand_id
1 'polypeptide(L)'
;MQEQQHRIERQVHLPLSKAFEIALRNIRIRFGRSMITASGILLGIAFLATVITQIAAQNALNIEVTEELRMRNIWLVTLALLMSTIGITNSMLMSVTERFKEIGTMKCLGALDRFVVTMFILEGMLMGVIASVLGAVVGAGVQLLAIGFGQGWSVIGKLDWGVLTGRLGLCILLGGGLTFLATIAPAYRAAKMPPAAALRVEI
;
A
#
# COMPACT_ATOMS: atom_id res chain seq x y z
N MET A 1 47.01 -18.26 27.66
CA MET A 1 45.82 -18.84 27.03
C MET A 1 44.67 -18.68 28.01
N GLN A 2 43.47 -18.30 27.53
CA GLN A 2 42.19 -18.19 28.27
C GLN A 2 42.15 -16.96 29.22
N GLU A 3 41.26 -15.98 29.13
CA GLU A 3 39.94 -15.87 28.51
C GLU A 3 39.72 -14.43 27.98
N GLN A 4 39.83 -14.23 26.67
CA GLN A 4 39.20 -13.10 25.99
C GLN A 4 37.77 -13.49 25.62
N GLN A 5 36.84 -13.33 26.56
CA GLN A 5 35.40 -13.39 26.28
C GLN A 5 34.72 -12.17 26.92
N HIS A 6 35.09 -10.99 26.46
CA HIS A 6 34.20 -9.84 26.63
C HIS A 6 33.00 -10.07 25.71
N ARG A 7 31.91 -10.56 26.32
CA ARG A 7 30.61 -10.77 25.68
C ARG A 7 30.26 -9.54 24.86
N ILE A 8 30.03 -9.74 23.58
CA ILE A 8 29.41 -8.74 22.70
C ILE A 8 28.00 -8.53 23.25
N GLU A 9 27.83 -7.51 24.10
CA GLU A 9 26.55 -7.19 24.72
C GLU A 9 25.57 -6.67 23.67
N ARG A 10 24.43 -7.37 23.60
CA ARG A 10 23.10 -6.95 23.12
C ARG A 10 23.05 -6.31 21.73
N GLN A 11 22.86 -7.19 20.74
CA GLN A 11 22.13 -6.85 19.52
C GLN A 11 20.82 -6.14 19.91
N VAL A 12 20.65 -4.89 19.48
CA VAL A 12 19.44 -4.11 19.73
C VAL A 12 18.30 -4.69 18.89
N HIS A 13 17.64 -5.73 19.41
CA HIS A 13 16.32 -6.15 18.94
C HIS A 13 15.30 -5.12 19.43
N LEU A 14 15.11 -4.06 18.65
CA LEU A 14 14.01 -3.13 18.89
C LEU A 14 12.68 -3.89 18.67
N PRO A 15 11.76 -3.86 19.66
CA PRO A 15 10.49 -4.56 19.55
C PRO A 15 9.66 -3.97 18.37
N LEU A 16 8.84 -4.82 17.73
CA LEU A 16 7.98 -4.41 16.61
C LEU A 16 7.09 -3.20 16.93
N SER A 17 6.73 -3.01 18.20
CA SER A 17 6.00 -1.85 18.68
C SER A 17 6.74 -0.53 18.43
N LYS A 18 8.08 -0.51 18.58
CA LYS A 18 8.88 0.69 18.31
C LYS A 18 9.01 0.96 16.82
N ALA A 19 9.13 -0.07 15.99
CA ALA A 19 9.13 0.10 14.53
C ALA A 19 7.78 0.70 14.04
N PHE A 20 6.67 0.23 14.60
CA PHE A 20 5.33 0.74 14.30
C PHE A 20 5.14 2.19 14.75
N GLU A 21 5.57 2.54 15.97
CA GLU A 21 5.50 3.90 16.50
C GLU A 21 6.28 4.89 15.61
N ILE A 22 7.50 4.52 15.19
CA ILE A 22 8.31 5.37 14.32
C ILE A 22 7.69 5.48 12.93
N ALA A 23 7.14 4.39 12.37
CA ALA A 23 6.44 4.43 11.08
C ALA A 23 5.23 5.40 11.11
N LEU A 24 4.39 5.33 12.14
CA LEU A 24 3.26 6.24 12.35
C LEU A 24 3.70 7.70 12.47
N ARG A 25 4.77 7.96 13.23
CA ARG A 25 5.31 9.30 13.41
C ARG A 25 5.82 9.87 12.08
N ASN A 26 6.44 9.05 11.24
CA ASN A 26 6.97 9.48 9.95
C ASN A 26 5.87 9.85 8.95
N ILE A 27 4.79 9.06 8.89
CA ILE A 27 3.61 9.38 8.07
C ILE A 27 3.05 10.76 8.43
N ARG A 28 2.99 11.08 9.73
CA ARG A 28 2.46 12.36 10.21
C ARG A 28 3.37 13.55 9.91
N ILE A 29 4.68 13.39 10.08
CA ILE A 29 5.66 14.47 9.86
C ILE A 29 5.77 14.82 8.36
N ARG A 30 5.57 13.86 7.45
CA ARG A 30 5.66 14.07 5.99
C ARG A 30 4.37 13.69 5.25
N PHE A 31 3.24 14.19 5.75
CA PHE A 31 1.91 13.91 5.22
C PHE A 31 1.78 14.11 3.70
N GLY A 32 2.41 15.15 3.14
CA GLY A 32 2.35 15.43 1.72
C GLY A 32 2.88 14.31 0.82
N ARG A 33 3.93 13.59 1.23
CA ARG A 33 4.48 12.46 0.44
C ARG A 33 3.67 11.19 0.66
N SER A 34 3.23 10.96 1.89
CA SER A 34 2.31 9.87 2.21
C SER A 34 1.00 9.97 1.42
N MET A 35 0.51 11.18 1.15
CA MET A 35 -0.63 11.40 0.26
C MET A 35 -0.38 10.95 -1.17
N ILE A 36 0.83 11.11 -1.72
CA ILE A 36 1.15 10.67 -3.09
C ILE A 36 1.05 9.14 -3.17
N THR A 37 1.70 8.43 -2.24
CA THR A 37 1.64 6.95 -2.18
C THR A 37 0.21 6.47 -1.95
N ALA A 38 -0.49 7.07 -0.97
CA ALA A 38 -1.86 6.72 -0.64
C ALA A 38 -2.82 7.00 -1.81
N SER A 39 -2.63 8.07 -2.57
CA SER A 39 -3.48 8.38 -3.73
C SER A 39 -3.35 7.34 -4.84
N GLY A 40 -2.12 6.89 -5.12
CA GLY A 40 -1.89 5.83 -6.11
C GLY A 40 -2.59 4.52 -5.74
N ILE A 41 -2.55 4.14 -4.45
CA ILE A 41 -3.23 2.96 -3.92
C ILE A 41 -4.75 3.17 -3.96
N LEU A 42 -5.22 4.31 -3.46
CA LEU A 42 -6.63 4.67 -3.38
C LEU A 42 -7.27 4.64 -4.76
N LEU A 43 -6.66 5.26 -5.77
CA LEU A 43 -7.18 5.31 -7.14
C LEU A 43 -7.26 3.92 -7.77
N GLY A 44 -6.21 3.10 -7.62
CA GLY A 44 -6.21 1.73 -8.15
C GLY A 44 -7.29 0.86 -7.52
N ILE A 45 -7.44 0.93 -6.19
CA ILE A 45 -8.45 0.15 -5.46
C ILE A 45 -9.86 0.70 -5.65
N ALA A 46 -10.03 2.02 -5.75
CA ALA A 46 -11.31 2.63 -6.09
C ALA A 46 -11.78 2.19 -7.47
N PHE A 47 -10.88 2.17 -8.46
CA PHE A 47 -11.22 1.67 -9.80
C PHE A 47 -11.64 0.19 -9.77
N LEU A 48 -10.89 -0.66 -9.05
CA LEU A 48 -11.26 -2.06 -8.85
C LEU A 48 -12.64 -2.21 -8.18
N ALA A 49 -12.90 -1.45 -7.12
CA ALA A 49 -14.16 -1.47 -6.39
C ALA A 49 -15.34 -0.98 -7.25
N THR A 50 -15.13 0.03 -8.10
CA THR A 50 -16.10 0.48 -9.11
C THR A 50 -16.47 -0.65 -10.06
N VAL A 51 -15.49 -1.33 -10.65
CA VAL A 51 -15.72 -2.44 -11.59
C VAL A 51 -16.45 -3.61 -10.91
N ILE A 52 -16.06 -3.97 -9.68
CA ILE A 52 -16.73 -5.03 -8.91
C ILE A 52 -18.18 -4.67 -8.60
N THR A 53 -18.43 -3.43 -8.18
CA THR A 53 -19.78 -2.95 -7.85
C THR A 53 -20.65 -2.92 -9.11
N GLN A 54 -20.08 -2.55 -10.26
CA GLN A 54 -20.76 -2.60 -11.55
C GLN A 54 -21.16 -4.04 -11.93
N ILE A 55 -20.24 -5.00 -11.78
CA ILE A 55 -20.52 -6.42 -12.06
C ILE A 55 -21.60 -6.96 -11.11
N ALA A 56 -21.56 -6.57 -9.83
CA ALA A 56 -22.58 -6.97 -8.86
C ALA A 56 -23.97 -6.44 -9.25
N ALA A 57 -24.05 -5.20 -9.75
CA ALA A 57 -25.30 -4.61 -10.22
C ALA A 57 -25.83 -5.29 -11.49
N GLN A 58 -24.96 -5.62 -12.45
CA GLN A 58 -25.35 -6.37 -13.65
C GLN A 58 -25.91 -7.75 -13.31
N ASN A 59 -25.26 -8.45 -12.37
CA ASN A 59 -25.74 -9.74 -11.87
C ASN A 59 -27.11 -9.61 -11.17
N ALA A 60 -27.33 -8.57 -10.37
CA ALA A 60 -28.60 -8.34 -9.68
C ALA A 60 -29.77 -8.05 -10.63
N LEU A 61 -29.50 -7.51 -11.81
CA LEU A 61 -30.49 -7.24 -12.85
C LEU A 61 -30.57 -8.34 -13.92
N ASN A 62 -29.80 -9.44 -13.77
CA ASN A 62 -29.64 -10.49 -14.78
C ASN A 62 -29.33 -9.92 -16.18
N ILE A 63 -28.56 -8.84 -16.24
CA ILE A 63 -28.11 -8.25 -17.50
C ILE A 63 -26.97 -9.12 -18.01
N GLU A 64 -27.17 -9.73 -19.17
CA GLU A 64 -26.15 -10.53 -19.82
C GLU A 64 -25.03 -9.61 -20.33
N VAL A 65 -23.83 -9.79 -19.77
CA VAL A 65 -22.65 -8.99 -20.12
C VAL A 65 -21.94 -9.68 -21.28
N THR A 66 -21.73 -8.96 -22.38
CA THR A 66 -20.98 -9.51 -23.52
C THR A 66 -19.54 -9.80 -23.14
N GLU A 67 -18.96 -10.86 -23.71
CA GLU A 67 -17.56 -11.25 -23.45
C GLU A 67 -16.57 -10.12 -23.79
N GLU A 68 -16.88 -9.29 -24.78
CA GLU A 68 -16.08 -8.11 -25.12
C GLU A 68 -15.99 -7.11 -23.97
N LEU A 69 -17.11 -6.82 -23.29
CA LEU A 69 -17.16 -5.91 -22.14
C LEU A 69 -16.39 -6.49 -20.95
N ARG A 70 -16.52 -7.80 -20.73
CA ARG A 70 -15.82 -8.51 -19.65
C ARG A 70 -14.31 -8.50 -19.84
N MET A 71 -13.83 -8.81 -21.05
CA MET A 71 -12.41 -8.73 -21.38
C MET A 71 -11.88 -7.31 -21.23
N ARG A 72 -12.61 -6.30 -21.74
CA ARG A 72 -12.23 -4.89 -21.59
C ARG A 72 -12.05 -4.49 -20.13
N ASN A 73 -12.98 -4.88 -19.26
CA ASN A 73 -12.89 -4.55 -17.84
C ASN A 73 -11.67 -5.20 -17.16
N ILE A 74 -11.38 -6.47 -17.49
CA ILE A 74 -10.20 -7.17 -16.96
C ILE A 74 -8.90 -6.46 -17.38
N TRP A 75 -8.80 -6.06 -18.65
CA TRP A 75 -7.64 -5.32 -19.15
C TRP A 75 -7.45 -3.98 -18.44
N LEU A 76 -8.52 -3.20 -18.29
CA LEU A 76 -8.47 -1.91 -17.60
C LEU A 76 -8.07 -2.06 -16.13
N VAL A 77 -8.63 -3.05 -15.43
CA VAL A 77 -8.28 -3.32 -14.02
C VAL A 77 -6.81 -3.73 -13.91
N THR A 78 -6.34 -4.59 -14.80
CA THR A 78 -4.94 -5.03 -14.81
C THR A 78 -3.99 -3.85 -15.00
N LEU A 79 -4.27 -2.96 -15.96
CA LEU A 79 -3.48 -1.75 -16.18
C LEU A 79 -3.52 -0.80 -14.99
N ALA A 80 -4.69 -0.60 -14.37
CA ALA A 80 -4.85 0.27 -13.21
C ALA A 80 -4.04 -0.24 -12.00
N LEU A 81 -4.06 -1.55 -11.73
CA LEU A 81 -3.29 -2.15 -10.64
C LEU A 81 -1.78 -2.10 -10.92
N LEU A 82 -1.35 -2.30 -12.18
CA LEU A 82 0.05 -2.15 -12.56
C LEU A 82 0.55 -0.71 -12.34
N MET A 83 -0.21 0.29 -12.80
CA MET A 83 0.16 1.70 -12.62
C MET A 83 0.22 2.08 -11.14
N SER A 84 -0.73 1.58 -10.34
CA SER A 84 -0.71 1.76 -8.88
C SER A 84 0.57 1.19 -8.25
N THR A 85 0.95 -0.04 -8.62
CA THR A 85 2.17 -0.71 -8.13
C THR A 85 3.44 0.08 -8.45
N ILE A 86 3.55 0.56 -9.69
CA ILE A 86 4.70 1.35 -10.14
C ILE A 86 4.75 2.69 -9.38
N GLY A 87 3.61 3.35 -9.21
CA GLY A 87 3.49 4.58 -8.44
C GLY A 87 3.93 4.41 -6.98
N ILE A 88 3.49 3.34 -6.32
CA ILE A 88 3.90 2.99 -4.95
C ILE A 88 5.41 2.79 -4.87
N THR A 89 5.96 1.99 -5.79
CA THR A 89 7.39 1.67 -5.81
C THR A 89 8.25 2.93 -5.98
N ASN A 90 7.89 3.80 -6.92
CA ASN A 90 8.61 5.05 -7.18
C ASN A 90 8.51 6.02 -6.00
N SER A 91 7.31 6.16 -5.42
CA SER A 91 7.10 7.01 -4.26
C SER A 91 7.89 6.51 -3.04
N MET A 92 7.94 5.20 -2.80
CA MET A 92 8.75 4.64 -1.73
C MET A 92 10.24 4.77 -1.99
N LEU A 93 10.71 4.60 -3.23
CA LEU A 93 12.11 4.81 -3.56
C LEU A 93 12.54 6.26 -3.30
N MET A 94 11.66 7.23 -3.56
CA MET A 94 11.87 8.63 -3.22
C MET A 94 11.94 8.84 -1.69
N SER A 95 11.04 8.21 -0.91
CA SER A 95 11.09 8.27 0.56
C SER A 95 12.43 7.75 1.11
N VAL A 96 12.98 6.70 0.48
CA VAL A 96 14.28 6.13 0.86
C VAL A 96 15.42 7.14 0.62
N THR A 97 15.45 7.82 -0.52
CA THR A 97 16.54 8.77 -0.83
C THR A 97 16.49 10.02 0.04
N GLU A 98 15.32 10.50 0.41
CA GLU A 98 15.19 11.64 1.33
C GLU A 98 15.64 11.31 2.75
N ARG A 99 15.49 10.05 3.16
CA ARG A 99 15.82 9.57 4.50
C ARG A 99 17.21 8.95 4.54
N PHE A 100 18.01 9.15 3.48
CA PHE A 100 19.33 8.56 3.35
C PHE A 100 20.25 8.85 4.53
N LYS A 101 20.32 10.12 4.97
CA LYS A 101 21.11 10.53 6.15
C LYS A 101 20.57 9.92 7.45
N GLU A 102 19.26 9.93 7.66
CA GLU A 102 18.61 9.33 8.84
C GLU A 102 18.88 7.81 8.94
N ILE A 103 18.80 7.10 7.81
CA ILE A 103 19.09 5.65 7.73
C ILE A 103 20.57 5.39 7.98
N GLY A 104 21.45 6.24 7.42
CA GLY A 104 22.89 6.18 7.65
C GLY A 104 23.27 6.33 9.11
N THR A 105 22.70 7.33 9.81
CA THR A 105 22.97 7.53 11.24
C THR A 105 22.43 6.39 12.09
N MET A 106 21.22 5.87 11.81
CA MET A 106 20.68 4.69 12.49
C MET A 106 21.60 3.48 12.34
N LYS A 107 22.15 3.25 11.13
CA LYS A 107 23.08 2.15 10.87
C LYS A 107 24.43 2.33 11.56
N CYS A 108 24.95 3.55 11.64
CA CYS A 108 26.17 3.86 12.40
C CYS A 108 26.00 3.61 13.90
N LEU A 109 24.78 3.78 14.42
CA LEU A 109 24.40 3.45 15.81
C LEU A 109 24.11 1.95 16.02
N GLY A 110 24.32 1.11 15.01
CA GLY A 110 24.17 -0.35 15.11
C GLY A 110 22.79 -0.91 14.72
N ALA A 111 21.93 -0.14 14.04
CA ALA A 111 20.66 -0.67 13.54
C ALA A 111 20.88 -1.76 12.47
N LEU A 112 20.14 -2.86 12.58
CA LEU A 112 20.21 -3.99 11.66
C LEU A 112 19.48 -3.69 10.33
N ASP A 113 19.96 -4.26 9.22
CA ASP A 113 19.28 -4.16 7.92
C ASP A 113 17.82 -4.61 7.98
N ARG A 114 17.53 -5.69 8.72
CA ARG A 114 16.17 -6.20 8.93
C ARG A 114 15.25 -5.18 9.61
N PHE A 115 15.79 -4.35 10.50
CA PHE A 115 15.03 -3.31 11.16
C PHE A 115 14.59 -2.24 10.15
N VAL A 116 15.51 -1.79 9.29
CA VAL A 116 15.21 -0.83 8.22
C VAL A 116 14.17 -1.39 7.25
N VAL A 117 14.32 -2.64 6.80
CA VAL A 117 13.32 -3.30 5.93
C VAL A 117 11.95 -3.34 6.60
N THR A 118 11.88 -3.80 7.85
CA THR A 118 10.61 -3.95 8.59
C THR A 118 9.92 -2.61 8.79
N MET A 119 10.70 -1.56 9.07
CA MET A 119 10.18 -0.20 9.22
C MET A 119 9.50 0.30 7.94
N PHE A 120 10.16 0.16 6.78
CA PHE A 120 9.58 0.60 5.51
C PHE A 120 8.38 -0.26 5.09
N ILE A 121 8.42 -1.57 5.32
CA ILE A 121 7.27 -2.45 5.06
C ILE A 121 6.07 -2.06 5.94
N LEU A 122 6.28 -1.77 7.22
CA LEU A 122 5.21 -1.31 8.11
C LEU A 122 4.64 0.04 7.66
N GLU A 123 5.50 0.97 7.26
CA GLU A 123 5.08 2.28 6.73
C GLU A 123 4.21 2.12 5.47
N GLY A 124 4.64 1.29 4.52
CA GLY A 124 3.87 0.96 3.33
C GLY A 124 2.55 0.27 3.66
N MET A 125 2.57 -0.75 4.53
CA MET A 125 1.37 -1.48 4.94
C MET A 125 0.32 -0.61 5.62
N LEU A 126 0.76 0.30 6.50
CA LEU A 126 -0.12 1.27 7.15
C LEU A 126 -0.83 2.16 6.12
N MET A 127 -0.07 2.72 5.17
CA MET A 127 -0.65 3.51 4.09
C MET A 127 -1.56 2.66 3.20
N GLY A 128 -1.16 1.43 2.87
CA GLY A 128 -1.91 0.52 2.01
C GLY A 128 -3.25 0.09 2.60
N VAL A 129 -3.31 -0.25 3.88
CA VAL A 129 -4.56 -0.58 4.55
C VAL A 129 -5.49 0.62 4.58
N ILE A 130 -5.01 1.80 4.99
CA ILE A 130 -5.83 3.02 5.06
C ILE A 130 -6.35 3.39 3.66
N ALA A 131 -5.46 3.43 2.66
CA ALA A 131 -5.82 3.82 1.30
C ALA A 131 -6.71 2.80 0.59
N SER A 132 -6.53 1.50 0.83
CA SER A 132 -7.39 0.46 0.24
C SER A 132 -8.79 0.43 0.83
N VAL A 133 -8.94 0.66 2.14
CA VAL A 133 -10.25 0.82 2.78
C VAL A 133 -10.95 2.05 2.22
N LEU A 134 -10.27 3.20 2.19
CA LEU A 134 -10.84 4.43 1.63
C LEU A 134 -11.17 4.28 0.15
N GLY A 135 -10.28 3.67 -0.63
CA GLY A 135 -10.49 3.40 -2.05
C GLY A 135 -11.69 2.50 -2.30
N ALA A 136 -11.83 1.41 -1.53
CA ALA A 136 -12.97 0.51 -1.66
C ALA A 136 -14.30 1.21 -1.36
N VAL A 137 -14.36 2.03 -0.30
CA VAL A 137 -15.55 2.81 0.07
C VAL A 137 -15.87 3.85 -1.00
N VAL A 138 -14.88 4.62 -1.45
CA VAL A 138 -15.06 5.66 -2.46
C VAL A 138 -15.46 5.06 -3.80
N GLY A 139 -14.80 4.00 -4.26
CA GLY A 139 -15.12 3.35 -5.53
C GLY A 139 -16.53 2.74 -5.55
N ALA A 140 -16.90 2.00 -4.50
CA ALA A 140 -18.24 1.48 -4.36
C ALA A 140 -19.29 2.60 -4.27
N GLY A 141 -19.03 3.64 -3.46
CA GLY A 141 -19.93 4.78 -3.30
C GLY A 141 -20.16 5.54 -4.61
N VAL A 142 -19.09 5.85 -5.35
CA VAL A 142 -19.17 6.52 -6.66
C VAL A 142 -19.97 5.66 -7.65
N GLN A 143 -19.73 4.35 -7.69
CA GLN A 143 -20.45 3.47 -8.61
C GLN A 143 -21.93 3.33 -8.22
N LEU A 144 -22.26 3.24 -6.93
CA LEU A 144 -23.66 3.19 -6.46
C LEU A 144 -24.42 4.46 -6.84
N LEU A 145 -23.80 5.63 -6.67
CA LEU A 145 -24.36 6.90 -7.11
C LEU A 145 -24.56 6.91 -8.63
N ALA A 146 -23.56 6.50 -9.40
CA ALA A 146 -23.65 6.41 -10.86
C ALA A 146 -24.80 5.49 -11.31
N ILE A 147 -24.96 4.34 -10.64
CA ILE A 147 -26.01 3.37 -10.98
C ILE A 147 -27.37 3.99 -10.86
N GLY A 148 -27.74 4.60 -9.74
CA GLY A 148 -29.14 5.02 -9.63
C GLY A 148 -29.46 6.45 -10.02
N PHE A 149 -28.46 7.29 -10.36
CA PHE A 149 -28.72 8.43 -11.25
C PHE A 149 -29.00 7.96 -12.69
N GLY A 150 -28.39 6.85 -13.16
CA GLY A 150 -28.58 6.34 -14.52
C GLY A 150 -29.76 5.38 -14.69
N GLN A 151 -29.87 4.36 -13.84
CA GLN A 151 -30.81 3.24 -13.90
C GLN A 151 -31.91 3.31 -12.83
N GLY A 152 -31.86 4.31 -11.95
CA GLY A 152 -32.80 4.51 -10.84
C GLY A 152 -32.40 3.84 -9.52
N TRP A 153 -32.81 4.43 -8.39
CA TRP A 153 -32.49 3.91 -7.04
C TRP A 153 -33.11 2.54 -6.74
N SER A 154 -34.09 2.07 -7.52
CA SER A 154 -34.68 0.74 -7.39
C SER A 154 -33.69 -0.40 -7.61
N VAL A 155 -32.59 -0.16 -8.34
CA VAL A 155 -31.55 -1.15 -8.59
C VAL A 155 -30.72 -1.43 -7.32
N ILE A 156 -30.52 -0.42 -6.47
CA ILE A 156 -29.75 -0.54 -5.23
C ILE A 156 -30.44 -1.52 -4.26
N GLY A 157 -31.77 -1.53 -4.23
CA GLY A 157 -32.54 -2.46 -3.39
C GLY A 157 -32.49 -3.93 -3.83
N LYS A 158 -32.12 -4.19 -5.10
CA LYS A 158 -31.95 -5.56 -5.63
C LYS A 158 -30.54 -6.10 -5.43
N LEU A 159 -29.62 -5.27 -4.94
CA LEU A 159 -28.22 -5.64 -4.77
C LEU A 159 -28.05 -6.54 -3.55
N ASP A 160 -27.37 -7.67 -3.75
CA ASP A 160 -26.96 -8.51 -2.63
C ASP A 160 -25.77 -7.86 -1.89
N TRP A 161 -26.09 -7.18 -0.79
CA TRP A 161 -25.12 -6.51 0.07
C TRP A 161 -24.12 -7.49 0.72
N GLY A 162 -24.51 -8.74 0.95
CA GLY A 162 -23.63 -9.76 1.49
C GLY A 162 -22.52 -10.12 0.50
N VAL A 163 -22.89 -10.33 -0.77
CA VAL A 163 -21.91 -10.60 -1.83
C VAL A 163 -21.04 -9.37 -2.11
N LEU A 164 -21.61 -8.16 -2.11
CA LEU A 164 -20.85 -6.94 -2.34
C LEU A 164 -19.79 -6.71 -1.26
N THR A 165 -20.17 -6.79 0.02
CA THR A 165 -19.24 -6.59 1.15
C THR A 165 -18.12 -7.63 1.15
N GLY A 166 -18.41 -8.88 0.82
CA GLY A 166 -17.40 -9.92 0.64
C GLY A 166 -16.39 -9.60 -0.48
N ARG A 167 -16.88 -9.12 -1.63
CA ARG A 167 -16.00 -8.73 -2.75
C ARG A 167 -15.18 -7.46 -2.44
N LEU A 168 -15.74 -6.50 -1.72
CA LEU A 168 -14.99 -5.33 -1.25
C LEU A 168 -13.92 -5.70 -0.23
N GLY A 169 -14.17 -6.69 0.64
CA GLY A 169 -13.15 -7.27 1.50
C GLY A 169 -11.98 -7.83 0.71
N LEU A 170 -12.25 -8.51 -0.41
CA LEU A 170 -11.22 -9.00 -1.33
C LEU A 170 -10.42 -7.85 -1.98
N CYS A 171 -11.06 -6.73 -2.35
CA CYS A 171 -10.35 -5.54 -2.82
C CYS A 171 -9.33 -5.01 -1.80
N ILE A 172 -9.73 -4.94 -0.53
CA ILE A 172 -8.87 -4.45 0.55
C ILE A 172 -7.67 -5.39 0.74
N LEU A 173 -7.92 -6.71 0.72
CA LEU A 173 -6.85 -7.71 0.78
C LEU A 173 -5.89 -7.60 -0.40
N LEU A 174 -6.41 -7.43 -1.62
CA LEU A 174 -5.58 -7.23 -2.82
C LEU A 174 -4.77 -5.94 -2.72
N GLY A 175 -5.35 -4.83 -2.23
CA GLY A 175 -4.64 -3.57 -2.04
C GLY A 175 -3.52 -3.65 -1.01
N GLY A 176 -3.76 -4.32 0.12
CA GLY A 176 -2.73 -4.61 1.11
C GLY A 176 -1.62 -5.50 0.54
N GLY A 177 -1.98 -6.58 -0.16
CA GLY A 177 -1.03 -7.49 -0.79
C GLY A 177 -0.18 -6.81 -1.86
N LEU A 178 -0.79 -5.99 -2.72
CA LEU A 178 -0.09 -5.23 -3.75
C LEU A 178 0.90 -4.23 -3.13
N THR A 179 0.47 -3.54 -2.07
CA THR A 179 1.33 -2.58 -1.37
C THR A 179 2.51 -3.26 -0.69
N PHE A 180 2.27 -4.42 -0.07
CA PHE A 180 3.33 -5.24 0.52
C PHE A 180 4.37 -5.61 -0.54
N LEU A 181 3.93 -6.16 -1.68
CA LEU A 181 4.81 -6.55 -2.78
C LEU A 181 5.59 -5.37 -3.36
N ALA A 182 4.91 -4.24 -3.60
CA ALA A 182 5.51 -3.02 -4.14
C ALA A 182 6.59 -2.43 -3.20
N THR A 183 6.44 -2.62 -1.89
CA THR A 183 7.34 -2.02 -0.88
C THR A 183 8.59 -2.86 -0.64
N ILE A 184 8.61 -4.15 -1.00
CA ILE A 184 9.77 -5.03 -0.76
C ILE A 184 11.03 -4.52 -1.48
N ALA A 185 10.94 -4.19 -2.76
CA ALA A 185 12.08 -3.73 -3.55
C ALA A 185 12.72 -2.44 -3.00
N PRO A 186 11.96 -1.35 -2.72
CA PRO A 186 12.55 -0.14 -2.14
C PRO A 186 13.02 -0.34 -0.70
N ALA A 187 12.32 -1.13 0.13
CA ALA A 187 12.75 -1.43 1.49
C ALA A 187 14.11 -2.16 1.52
N TYR A 188 14.32 -3.10 0.59
CA TYR A 188 15.59 -3.80 0.47
C TYR A 188 16.72 -2.87 -0.02
N ARG A 189 16.42 -1.97 -0.96
CA ARG A 189 17.38 -0.93 -1.38
C ARG A 189 17.76 -0.02 -0.21
N ALA A 190 16.82 0.41 0.60
CA ALA A 190 17.07 1.23 1.79
C ALA A 190 18.01 0.54 2.78
N ALA A 191 17.78 -0.74 3.03
CA ALA A 191 18.59 -1.53 3.94
C ALA A 191 20.00 -1.78 3.42
N LYS A 192 20.24 -1.81 2.11
CA LYS A 192 21.57 -2.03 1.53
C LYS A 192 22.41 -0.76 1.35
N MET A 193 21.92 0.39 1.80
CA MET A 193 22.66 1.64 1.64
C MET A 193 23.91 1.69 2.55
N PRO A 194 25.08 2.04 1.99
CA PRO A 194 26.33 2.10 2.75
C PRO A 194 26.33 3.31 3.70
N PRO A 195 26.52 3.11 5.02
CA PRO A 195 26.49 4.21 5.99
C PRO A 195 27.52 5.29 5.68
N ALA A 196 28.75 4.88 5.31
CA ALA A 196 29.83 5.81 4.97
C ALA A 196 29.46 6.78 3.85
N ALA A 197 28.66 6.34 2.86
CA ALA A 197 28.19 7.22 1.80
C ALA A 197 27.16 8.22 2.33
N ALA A 198 26.26 7.81 3.22
CA ALA A 198 25.25 8.68 3.82
C ALA A 198 25.84 9.83 4.63
N LEU A 199 26.94 9.59 5.34
CA LEU A 199 27.65 10.61 6.11
C LEU A 199 28.51 11.53 5.22
N ARG A 200 28.92 11.04 4.03
CA ARG A 200 29.66 11.82 3.03
C ARG A 200 28.77 12.74 2.18
N VAL A 201 27.44 12.67 2.31
CA VAL A 201 26.50 13.56 1.56
C VAL A 201 26.57 15.03 2.03
N GLU A 202 27.67 15.46 2.65
CA GLU A 202 28.00 16.87 2.88
C GLU A 202 29.47 17.12 2.51
N ILE A 203 29.71 17.33 1.20
CA ILE A 203 30.42 18.51 0.67
C ILE A 203 29.73 18.89 -0.64
#